data_AF-A0A7C2WF50-F1
#
_entry.id   AF-A0A7C2WF50-F1
#
_cell.length_a   1.000
_cell.length_b   1.000
_cell.length_c   1.000
_cell.angle_alpha   90.00
_cell.angle_beta   90.00
_cell.angle_gamma   90.00
#
_symmetry.space_group_name_H-M   'P 1'
#
loop_
_entity.id
_entity.type
_entity.pdbx_description
1 polymer ?
#
loop_
_entity_poly.entity_id
_entity_poly.type
_entity_poly.pdbx_seq_one_letter_code
_entity_poly.pdbx_strand_id
1 'polypeptide(L)'
;ASAEDLCGKLSLGGLAGLLSRCALAVSNDSGPLHLAAAVGTPTVGIFWCLNLITAGIPGRRRHRPVISWQVTCPACGTDHSHGWCACGSSFVANVPVEAVVEPALELLRGVE
;
A
#
# COMPACT_ATOMS: atom_id res chain seq x y z
N ALA A 1 -10.92 -19.36 -1.34
CA ALA A 1 -9.60 -19.33 -1.99
C ALA A 1 -8.54 -19.47 -0.92
N SER A 2 -7.42 -20.14 -1.20
CA SER A 2 -6.28 -20.25 -0.29
C SER A 2 -5.30 -19.09 -0.51
N ALA A 3 -4.66 -18.61 0.56
CA ALA A 3 -3.53 -17.68 0.47
C ALA A 3 -2.22 -18.48 0.48
N GLU A 4 -1.26 -18.06 -0.34
CA GLU A 4 0.07 -18.68 -0.41
C GLU A 4 1.12 -17.74 0.20
N ASP A 5 1.92 -18.27 1.13
CA ASP A 5 3.01 -17.53 1.75
C ASP A 5 4.29 -17.66 0.91
N LEU A 6 4.69 -16.55 0.28
CA LEU A 6 5.93 -16.44 -0.50
C LEU A 6 6.97 -15.51 0.16
N CYS A 7 6.77 -15.12 1.43
CA CYS A 7 7.68 -14.25 2.16
C CYS A 7 9.06 -14.89 2.29
N GLY A 8 10.11 -14.19 1.86
CA GLY A 8 11.49 -14.70 1.88
C GLY A 8 11.78 -15.86 0.91
N LYS A 9 10.83 -16.24 0.05
CA LYS A 9 10.96 -17.37 -0.90
C LYS A 9 11.29 -16.96 -2.33
N LEU A 10 11.27 -15.66 -2.62
CA LEU A 10 11.52 -15.10 -3.94
C LEU A 10 12.77 -14.24 -3.94
N SER A 11 13.56 -14.33 -5.00
CA SER A 11 14.55 -13.29 -5.33
C SER A 11 13.82 -12.01 -5.75
N LEU A 12 14.55 -10.89 -5.84
CA LEU A 12 13.97 -9.64 -6.33
C LEU A 12 13.39 -9.79 -7.76
N GLY A 13 14.09 -10.49 -8.64
CA GLY A 13 13.61 -10.81 -9.98
C GLY A 13 12.39 -11.74 -9.98
N GLY A 14 12.35 -12.71 -9.05
CA GLY A 14 11.19 -13.58 -8.85
C GLY A 14 9.96 -12.81 -8.39
N LEU A 15 10.11 -11.87 -7.45
CA LEU A 15 9.04 -10.98 -7.03
C LEU A 15 8.54 -10.11 -8.18
N ALA A 16 9.44 -9.52 -8.96
CA ALA A 16 9.06 -8.72 -10.14
C ALA A 16 8.26 -9.55 -11.17
N GLY A 17 8.70 -10.78 -11.43
CA GLY A 17 8.03 -11.71 -12.36
C GLY A 17 6.68 -12.21 -11.85
N LEU A 18 6.51 -12.37 -10.53
CA LEU A 18 5.20 -12.64 -9.93
C LEU A 18 4.28 -11.43 -10.08
N LEU A 19 4.74 -10.26 -9.66
CA LEU A 19 3.95 -9.03 -9.67
C LEU A 19 3.48 -8.68 -11.09
N SER A 20 4.33 -8.82 -12.11
CA SER A 20 3.99 -8.52 -13.51
C SER A 20 2.86 -9.39 -14.08
N ARG A 21 2.55 -10.51 -13.41
CA ARG A 21 1.46 -11.43 -13.78
C ARG A 21 0.21 -11.27 -12.91
N CYS A 22 0.28 -10.47 -11.84
CA CYS A 22 -0.86 -10.21 -10.98
C CYS A 22 -1.88 -9.30 -11.69
N ALA A 23 -3.18 -9.56 -11.46
CA ALA A 23 -4.24 -8.66 -11.92
C ALA A 23 -4.29 -7.35 -11.09
N LEU A 24 -3.83 -7.41 -9.84
CA LEU A 24 -3.81 -6.31 -8.89
C LEU A 24 -2.76 -6.60 -7.81
N ALA A 25 -2.11 -5.56 -7.28
CA ALA A 25 -1.32 -5.63 -6.05
C ALA A 25 -1.92 -4.72 -4.97
N VAL A 26 -2.14 -5.25 -3.77
CA VAL A 26 -2.53 -4.48 -2.59
C VAL A 26 -1.37 -4.54 -1.60
N SER A 27 -0.86 -3.38 -1.19
CA SER A 27 0.31 -3.31 -0.30
C SER A 27 0.32 -2.01 0.50
N ASN A 28 1.00 -2.00 1.64
CA ASN A 28 1.45 -0.76 2.26
C ASN A 28 2.49 -0.05 1.39
N ASP A 29 2.82 1.18 1.74
CA ASP A 29 3.91 1.93 1.13
C ASP A 29 5.29 1.31 1.43
N SER A 30 5.66 0.34 0.61
CA SER A 30 6.92 -0.39 0.68
C SER A 30 7.39 -0.80 -0.72
N GLY A 31 8.64 -1.26 -0.83
CA GLY A 31 9.26 -1.63 -2.12
C GLY A 31 8.39 -2.49 -3.05
N PRO A 32 7.69 -3.55 -2.58
CA PRO A 32 6.78 -4.34 -3.41
C PRO A 32 5.65 -3.54 -4.09
N LEU A 33 5.08 -2.52 -3.45
CA LEU A 33 4.06 -1.66 -4.04
C LEU A 33 4.62 -0.91 -5.26
N HIS A 34 5.81 -0.33 -5.09
CA HIS A 34 6.52 0.44 -6.13
C HIS A 34 6.98 -0.47 -7.27
N LEU A 35 7.49 -1.65 -6.94
CA LEU A 35 7.88 -2.65 -7.93
C LEU A 35 6.68 -3.12 -8.76
N ALA A 36 5.53 -3.34 -8.12
CA ALA A 36 4.29 -3.71 -8.82
C ALA A 36 3.88 -2.63 -9.82
N ALA A 37 3.91 -1.36 -9.42
CA ALA A 37 3.63 -0.25 -10.33
C ALA A 37 4.65 -0.16 -11.48
N ALA A 38 5.94 -0.35 -11.19
CA ALA A 38 7.00 -0.31 -12.20
C ALA A 38 6.88 -1.41 -13.26
N VAL A 39 6.38 -2.60 -12.89
CA VAL A 39 6.13 -3.70 -13.83
C VAL A 39 4.75 -3.65 -14.50
N GLY A 40 3.97 -2.59 -14.28
CA GLY A 40 2.70 -2.33 -14.96
C GLY A 40 1.45 -2.89 -14.26
N THR A 41 1.60 -3.48 -13.07
CA THR A 41 0.51 -4.05 -12.29
C THR A 41 -0.34 -2.94 -11.68
N PRO A 42 -1.68 -2.97 -11.80
CA PRO A 42 -2.56 -2.06 -11.06
C PRO A 42 -2.33 -2.19 -9.55
N THR A 43 -2.38 -1.08 -8.81
CA THR A 43 -2.08 -1.08 -7.37
C THR A 43 -3.14 -0.40 -6.53
N VAL A 44 -3.37 -0.94 -5.34
CA VAL A 44 -3.98 -0.24 -4.20
C VAL A 44 -2.90 -0.10 -3.13
N GLY A 45 -2.46 1.13 -2.88
CA GLY A 45 -1.42 1.43 -1.91
C GLY A 45 -1.99 2.02 -0.63
N ILE A 46 -1.59 1.49 0.52
CA ILE A 46 -1.99 2.00 1.84
C ILE A 46 -0.88 2.90 2.37
N PHE A 47 -1.16 4.20 2.44
CA PHE A 47 -0.19 5.23 2.79
C PHE A 47 -0.57 5.92 4.10
N TRP A 48 0.44 6.27 4.88
CA TRP A 48 0.32 7.38 5.83
C TRP A 48 0.40 8.70 5.07
N CYS A 49 -0.39 9.71 5.47
CA CYS A 49 -0.52 10.97 4.75
C CYS A 49 0.81 11.66 4.41
N LEU A 50 1.80 11.66 5.32
CA LEU A 50 3.10 12.28 5.08
C LEU A 50 3.99 11.47 4.13
N ASN A 51 3.84 10.13 4.09
CA ASN A 51 4.57 9.29 3.15
C ASN A 51 4.03 9.44 1.73
N LEU A 52 2.71 9.59 1.56
CA LEU A 52 2.11 9.75 0.23
C LEU A 52 2.70 10.95 -0.54
N ILE A 53 3.05 12.02 0.17
CA ILE A 53 3.60 13.23 -0.45
C ILE A 53 4.93 12.94 -1.17
N THR A 54 5.74 12.03 -0.64
CA THR A 54 7.10 11.75 -1.15
C THR A 54 7.18 10.46 -1.95
N ALA A 55 6.35 9.47 -1.62
CA ALA A 55 6.35 8.14 -2.22
C ALA A 55 5.06 7.84 -3.01
N GLY A 56 4.18 8.82 -3.24
CA GLY A 56 2.96 8.57 -4.02
C GLY A 56 3.28 8.11 -5.45
N ILE A 57 2.64 7.02 -5.88
CA ILE A 57 2.72 6.58 -7.28
C ILE A 57 1.88 7.55 -8.13
N PRO A 58 2.46 8.22 -9.15
CA PRO A 58 1.73 9.18 -9.96
C PRO A 58 0.59 8.55 -10.76
N GLY A 59 -0.49 9.32 -10.91
CA GLY A 59 -1.62 8.96 -11.76
C GLY A 59 -2.61 8.01 -11.08
N ARG A 60 -3.91 8.35 -11.20
CA ARG A 60 -4.99 7.58 -10.58
C ARG A 60 -5.66 6.58 -11.50
N ARG A 61 -5.16 6.38 -12.73
CA ARG A 61 -5.78 5.43 -13.66
C ARG A 61 -5.60 3.99 -13.17
N ARG A 62 -4.36 3.59 -12.85
CA ARG A 62 -4.00 2.23 -12.42
C ARG A 62 -3.64 2.11 -10.95
N HIS A 63 -3.46 3.23 -10.26
CA HIS A 63 -2.97 3.27 -8.89
C HIS A 63 -3.96 4.01 -7.99
N ARG A 64 -4.38 3.38 -6.89
CA ARG A 64 -5.36 3.92 -5.94
C ARG A 64 -4.67 4.09 -4.58
N PRO A 65 -4.35 5.33 -4.17
CA PRO A 65 -3.86 5.57 -2.82
C PRO A 65 -5.04 5.56 -1.83
N VAL A 66 -4.91 4.75 -0.78
CA VAL A 66 -5.77 4.75 0.41
C VAL A 66 -4.96 5.38 1.53
N ILE A 67 -5.51 6.42 2.15
CA ILE A 67 -4.73 7.33 2.99
C ILE A 67 -5.21 7.24 4.43
N SER A 68 -4.28 6.99 5.33
CA SER A 68 -4.49 7.28 6.75
C SER A 68 -4.08 8.71 7.06
N TRP A 69 -4.98 9.41 7.75
CA TRP A 69 -4.78 10.76 8.29
C TRP A 69 -4.45 10.75 9.79
N GLN A 70 -4.15 9.57 10.35
CA GLN A 70 -3.67 9.48 11.73
C GLN A 70 -2.32 10.21 11.82
N VAL A 71 -2.23 11.28 12.60
CA VAL A 71 -0.96 12.01 12.83
C VAL A 71 -0.48 11.86 14.26
N THR A 72 -1.37 11.50 15.19
CA THR A 72 -1.01 11.20 16.57
C THR A 72 -0.80 9.70 16.77
N CYS A 73 0.21 9.34 17.55
CA CYS A 73 0.46 7.96 17.89
C CYS A 73 -0.74 7.39 18.66
N PRO A 74 -1.37 6.31 18.20
CA PRO A 74 -2.56 5.76 18.87
C PRO A 74 -2.24 5.18 20.26
N ALA A 75 -0.97 4.93 20.59
CA ALA A 75 -0.57 4.39 21.89
C ALA A 75 -0.27 5.47 22.94
N CYS A 76 0.42 6.56 22.55
CA CYS A 76 0.90 7.57 23.51
C CYS A 76 0.44 9.00 23.23
N GLY A 77 -0.25 9.24 22.11
CA GLY A 77 -0.76 10.56 21.72
C GLY A 77 0.28 11.54 21.16
N THR A 78 1.57 11.16 21.07
CA THR A 78 2.58 12.02 20.44
C THR A 78 2.22 12.34 19.00
N ASP A 79 2.28 13.62 18.62
CA ASP A 79 2.06 14.07 17.25
C ASP A 79 3.31 13.82 16.40
N HIS A 80 3.19 12.88 15.45
CA HIS A 80 4.26 12.47 14.54
C HIS A 80 4.47 13.43 13.36
N SER A 81 3.67 14.49 13.24
CA SER A 81 3.97 15.58 12.33
C SER A 81 5.05 16.53 12.89
N HIS A 82 5.32 16.49 14.21
CA HIS A 82 6.26 17.39 14.89
C HIS A 82 7.40 16.66 15.63
N GLY A 83 7.37 15.33 15.70
CA GLY A 83 8.38 14.54 16.41
C GLY A 83 8.19 13.04 16.20
N TRP A 84 8.99 12.20 16.88
CA TRP A 84 8.86 10.75 16.79
C TRP A 84 8.84 10.13 18.19
N CYS A 85 7.99 9.12 18.39
CA CYS A 85 8.03 8.26 19.58
C CYS A 85 8.53 6.85 19.26
N ALA A 86 8.92 6.12 20.30
CA ALA A 86 9.45 4.75 20.20
C ALA A 86 8.35 3.65 20.23
N CYS A 87 7.06 4.01 20.25
CA CYS A 87 5.97 3.04 20.44
C CYS A 87 5.80 2.05 19.29
N GLY A 88 6.34 2.35 18.09
CA GLY A 88 6.26 1.44 16.93
C GLY A 88 4.83 1.19 16.43
N SER A 89 3.85 1.97 16.87
CA SER A 89 2.45 1.81 16.46
C SER A 89 2.26 2.11 14.98
N SER A 90 1.37 1.36 14.34
CA SER A 90 1.03 1.60 12.94
C SER A 90 0.14 2.82 12.79
N PHE A 91 0.55 3.73 11.90
CA PHE A 91 -0.22 4.92 11.53
C PHE A 91 -1.25 4.64 10.45
N VAL A 92 -1.34 3.41 9.95
CA VAL A 92 -2.31 3.01 8.92
C VAL A 92 -3.28 1.94 9.41
N ALA A 93 -3.17 1.50 10.68
CA ALA A 93 -4.00 0.44 11.24
C ALA A 93 -5.50 0.79 11.33
N ASN A 94 -5.84 2.09 11.32
CA ASN A 94 -7.21 2.57 11.32
C ASN A 94 -7.81 2.69 9.92
N VAL A 95 -7.07 2.37 8.85
CA VAL A 95 -7.61 2.34 7.49
C VAL A 95 -8.66 1.22 7.41
N PRO A 96 -9.92 1.55 7.10
CA PRO A 96 -10.97 0.54 6.99
C PRO A 96 -10.71 -0.42 5.83
N VAL A 97 -11.13 -1.68 5.99
CA VAL A 97 -10.92 -2.71 4.96
C VAL A 97 -11.68 -2.38 3.69
N GLU A 98 -12.90 -1.88 3.82
CA GLU A 98 -13.77 -1.42 2.74
C GLU A 98 -13.10 -0.34 1.88
N ALA A 99 -12.38 0.60 2.52
CA ALA A 99 -11.66 1.66 1.82
C ALA A 99 -10.52 1.12 0.93
N VAL A 100 -10.07 -0.12 1.16
CA VAL A 100 -9.09 -0.84 0.33
C VAL A 100 -9.78 -1.74 -0.69
N VAL A 101 -10.83 -2.45 -0.28
CA VAL A 101 -11.54 -3.42 -1.11
C VAL A 101 -12.31 -2.76 -2.25
N GLU A 102 -12.96 -1.63 -2.01
CA GLU A 102 -13.71 -0.90 -3.05
C GLU A 102 -12.82 -0.52 -4.26
N PRO A 103 -11.72 0.24 -4.09
CA PRO A 103 -10.84 0.58 -5.22
C PRO A 103 -10.15 -0.65 -5.84
N ALA A 104 -9.92 -1.71 -5.06
CA ALA A 104 -9.40 -2.97 -5.58
C ALA A 104 -10.38 -3.62 -6.57
N LEU A 105 -11.67 -3.68 -6.19
CA LEU A 105 -12.72 -4.23 -7.05
C LEU A 105 -12.97 -3.36 -8.28
N GLU A 106 -12.89 -2.04 -8.17
CA GLU A 106 -12.93 -1.13 -9.33
C GLU A 106 -11.84 -1.45 -10.34
N LEU A 107 -10.58 -1.54 -9.88
CA LEU A 107 -9.44 -1.84 -10.74
C LEU A 107 -9.56 -3.21 -11.41
N LEU A 108 -10.10 -4.21 -10.70
CA LEU A 108 -10.32 -5.57 -11.22
C LEU A 108 -11.44 -5.63 -12.27
N ARG A 109 -12.46 -4.79 -12.17
CA ARG A 109 -13.54 -4.68 -13.17
C ARG A 109 -13.09 -3.96 -14.44
N GLY A 110 -11.98 -3.22 -14.37
CA GLY A 110 -11.45 -2.40 -15.45
C GLY A 110 -11.85 -0.93 -15.30
N VAL A 111 -10.99 -0.05 -15.83
CA VAL A 111 -11.30 1.38 -15.97
C VAL A 111 -11.91 1.52 -17.36
N GLU A 112 -13.21 1.80 -17.45
CA GLU A 112 -13.84 2.25 -18.71
C GLU A 112 -13.09 3.45 -19.31
#